data_AF-A0A1Y2RB48-F1
#
_entry.id   AF-A0A1Y2RB48-F1
#
_cell.length_a   1.000
_cell.length_b   1.000
_cell.length_c   1.000
_cell.angle_alpha   90.00
_cell.angle_beta   90.00
_cell.angle_gamma   90.00
#
_symmetry.space_group_name_H-M   'P 1'
#
loop_
_entity.id
_entity.type
_entity.pdbx_description
1 polymer ?
#
loop_
_entity_poly.entity_id
_entity_poly.type
_entity_poly.pdbx_seq_one_letter_code
_entity_poly.pdbx_strand_id
1 'polypeptide(L)'
;MKNLRTAVLCISTMFLYLSSSAQKNDKPPVTEPDYNKPRLFDNLPKTIPVNIVELNTLLSSEVGSKASIGLSAAANIKFDGDVVSSASKYGNSIKSVVVRSSNFNGAQLTISRTTSPEGVVSYVGRIISFQHGDLYELQNQNGQFVLVKKNYHELINE
;
A
#
# COMPACT_ATOMS: atom_id res chain seq x y z
N MET A 1 11.50 -55.26 36.58
CA MET A 1 11.69 -54.17 35.59
C MET A 1 10.65 -54.12 34.46
N LYS A 2 9.73 -55.09 34.30
CA LYS A 2 8.72 -55.06 33.22
C LYS A 2 7.63 -54.00 33.43
N ASN A 3 7.20 -53.79 34.67
CA ASN A 3 6.10 -52.87 35.01
C ASN A 3 6.50 -51.38 34.93
N LEU A 4 7.79 -51.07 35.01
CA LEU A 4 8.30 -49.69 34.92
C LEU A 4 8.20 -49.16 33.48
N ARG A 5 8.44 -50.02 32.48
CA ARG A 5 8.34 -49.65 31.06
C ARG A 5 6.90 -49.33 30.67
N THR A 6 5.95 -50.10 31.20
CA THR A 6 4.51 -49.86 30.97
C THR A 6 4.04 -48.55 31.62
N ALA A 7 4.53 -48.24 32.82
CA ALA A 7 4.17 -46.99 33.51
C ALA A 7 4.70 -45.75 32.75
N VAL A 8 5.94 -45.79 32.27
CA VAL A 8 6.52 -44.69 31.48
C VAL A 8 5.77 -44.49 30.16
N LEU A 9 5.37 -45.58 29.50
CA LEU A 9 4.58 -45.50 28.26
C LEU A 9 3.23 -44.81 28.52
N CYS A 10 2.49 -45.25 29.55
CA CYS A 10 1.18 -44.66 29.89
C CYS A 10 1.28 -43.18 30.24
N ILE A 11 2.30 -42.78 31.01
CA ILE A 11 2.54 -41.37 31.37
C ILE A 11 2.86 -40.56 30.10
N SER A 12 3.72 -41.07 29.21
CA SER A 12 4.07 -40.38 27.97
C SER A 12 2.87 -40.16 27.06
N THR A 13 1.97 -41.14 26.95
CA THR A 13 0.74 -40.98 26.17
C THR A 13 -0.20 -39.97 26.80
N MET A 14 -0.28 -39.90 28.13
CA MET A 14 -1.16 -38.95 28.83
C MET A 14 -0.70 -37.50 28.66
N PHE A 15 0.61 -37.25 28.60
CA PHE A 15 1.16 -35.91 28.31
C PHE A 15 0.90 -35.44 26.87
N LEU A 16 0.82 -36.36 25.90
CA LEU A 16 0.52 -36.01 24.50
C LEU A 16 -0.94 -35.59 24.27
N TYR A 17 -1.89 -36.03 25.10
CA TYR A 17 -3.30 -35.63 25.00
C TYR A 17 -3.57 -34.21 25.51
N LEU A 18 -2.73 -33.66 26.39
CA LEU A 18 -2.90 -32.30 26.91
C LEU A 18 -2.51 -31.21 25.90
N SER A 19 -1.78 -31.56 24.83
CA SER A 19 -1.35 -30.62 23.79
C SER A 19 -2.38 -30.42 22.66
N SER A 20 -3.54 -31.07 22.70
CA SER A 20 -4.53 -31.07 21.60
C SER A 20 -5.51 -29.88 21.63
N SER A 21 -5.50 -29.05 22.67
CA SER A 21 -6.43 -27.92 22.84
C SER A 21 -5.97 -26.61 22.18
N ALA A 22 -5.37 -26.68 20.99
CA ALA A 22 -4.88 -25.49 20.26
C ALA A 22 -5.85 -24.97 19.19
N GLN A 23 -6.91 -25.72 18.86
CA GLN A 23 -7.91 -25.28 17.88
C GLN A 23 -9.02 -24.51 18.58
N LYS A 24 -8.72 -23.24 18.90
CA LYS A 24 -9.72 -22.28 19.33
C LYS A 24 -10.63 -21.99 18.12
N ASN A 25 -11.93 -22.27 18.26
CA ASN A 25 -12.99 -22.03 17.26
C ASN A 25 -13.27 -20.54 17.01
N ASP A 26 -12.24 -19.71 16.91
CA ASP A 26 -12.39 -18.35 16.44
C ASP A 26 -12.48 -18.45 14.91
N LYS A 27 -13.70 -18.35 14.37
CA LYS A 27 -13.90 -18.09 12.94
C LYS A 27 -12.89 -17.01 12.53
N PRO A 28 -12.09 -17.20 11.46
CA PRO A 28 -11.17 -16.17 11.05
C PRO A 28 -11.96 -14.86 10.93
N PRO A 29 -11.48 -13.74 11.50
CA PRO A 29 -12.19 -12.48 11.40
C PRO A 29 -12.40 -12.20 9.91
N VAL A 30 -13.66 -12.28 9.47
CA VAL A 30 -14.03 -11.92 8.11
C VAL A 30 -13.82 -10.42 8.06
N THR A 31 -12.75 -10.00 7.38
CA THR A 31 -12.43 -8.59 7.19
C THR A 31 -13.31 -8.09 6.06
N GLU A 32 -14.58 -7.82 6.37
CA GLU A 32 -15.52 -7.27 5.39
C GLU A 32 -15.10 -5.84 5.02
N PRO A 33 -15.18 -5.44 3.73
CA PRO A 33 -14.94 -4.06 3.34
C PRO A 33 -15.95 -3.13 4.03
N ASP A 34 -15.45 -2.11 4.72
CA ASP A 34 -16.31 -1.04 5.25
C ASP A 34 -16.66 -0.05 4.13
N TYR A 35 -17.90 -0.15 3.65
CA TYR A 35 -18.45 0.71 2.61
C TYR A 35 -18.84 2.11 3.12
N ASN A 36 -18.85 2.36 4.42
CA ASN A 36 -19.29 3.62 5.02
C ASN A 36 -18.13 4.55 5.41
N LYS A 37 -16.90 4.23 5.04
CA LYS A 37 -15.75 5.10 5.31
C LYS A 37 -15.93 6.48 4.66
N PRO A 38 -15.56 7.56 5.37
CA PRO A 38 -15.60 8.91 4.80
C PRO A 38 -14.67 9.02 3.59
N ARG A 39 -14.98 9.94 2.67
CA ARG A 39 -14.20 10.18 1.46
C ARG A 39 -13.24 11.35 1.69
N LEU A 40 -11.98 11.16 1.36
CA LEU A 40 -10.92 12.16 1.51
C LEU A 40 -10.83 13.09 0.30
N PHE A 41 -11.16 12.58 -0.88
CA PHE A 41 -10.93 13.26 -2.15
C PHE A 41 -12.22 13.71 -2.82
N ASP A 42 -13.34 13.84 -2.10
CA ASP A 42 -14.65 14.15 -2.71
C ASP A 42 -14.64 15.44 -3.53
N ASN A 43 -13.91 16.46 -3.08
CA ASN A 43 -13.80 17.76 -3.76
C ASN A 43 -12.79 17.78 -4.92
N LEU A 44 -12.17 16.65 -5.25
CA LEU A 44 -11.20 16.52 -6.34
C LEU A 44 -11.82 15.85 -7.58
N PRO A 45 -11.31 16.13 -8.79
CA PRO A 45 -11.86 15.54 -10.01
C PRO A 45 -11.64 14.03 -10.07
N LYS A 46 -12.48 13.32 -10.84
CA LYS A 46 -12.35 11.86 -10.99
C LYS A 46 -11.01 11.44 -11.60
N THR A 47 -10.44 12.27 -12.46
CA THR A 47 -9.16 12.03 -13.14
C THR A 47 -8.29 13.28 -13.05
N ILE A 48 -7.02 13.10 -12.72
CA ILE A 48 -6.03 14.17 -12.62
C ILE A 48 -4.87 13.84 -13.56
N PRO A 49 -4.58 14.65 -14.58
CA PRO A 49 -3.40 14.44 -15.41
C PRO A 49 -2.13 14.69 -14.59
N VAL A 50 -1.13 13.82 -14.74
CA VAL A 50 0.13 13.91 -14.03
C VAL A 50 1.28 14.10 -15.01
N ASN A 51 2.16 15.04 -14.70
CA ASN A 51 3.37 15.27 -15.48
C ASN A 51 4.45 14.24 -15.12
N ILE A 52 5.00 13.56 -16.13
CA ILE A 52 6.08 12.58 -15.95
C ILE A 52 7.35 13.19 -15.34
N VAL A 53 7.61 14.47 -15.61
CA VAL A 53 8.75 15.21 -15.04
C VAL A 53 8.59 15.32 -13.53
N GLU A 54 7.38 15.64 -13.03
CA GLU A 54 7.10 15.71 -11.60
C GLU A 54 7.28 14.34 -10.91
N LEU A 55 6.82 13.26 -11.55
CA LEU A 55 7.03 11.90 -11.03
C LEU A 55 8.52 11.54 -10.94
N ASN A 56 9.30 11.88 -11.96
CA ASN A 56 10.74 11.62 -11.96
C ASN A 56 11.50 12.46 -10.93
N THR A 57 11.09 13.72 -10.73
CA THR A 57 11.60 14.56 -9.65
C THR A 57 11.31 13.92 -8.29
N LEU A 58 10.07 13.46 -8.07
CA LEU A 58 9.70 12.80 -6.82
C LEU A 58 10.50 11.52 -6.56
N LEU A 59 10.71 10.70 -7.59
CA LEU A 59 11.51 9.47 -7.52
C LEU A 59 13.00 9.71 -7.27
N SER A 60 13.45 10.96 -7.40
CA SER A 60 14.83 11.38 -7.13
C SER A 60 14.94 12.14 -5.80
N SER A 61 13.83 12.36 -5.09
CA SER A 61 13.81 13.04 -3.80
C SER A 61 14.39 12.18 -2.68
N GLU A 62 15.09 12.85 -1.77
CA GLU A 62 15.71 12.24 -0.58
C GLU A 62 14.72 12.17 0.58
N VAL A 63 14.92 11.21 1.49
CA VAL A 63 14.12 11.11 2.71
C VAL A 63 14.27 12.37 3.56
N GLY A 64 13.17 12.91 4.05
CA GLY A 64 13.11 14.16 4.81
C GLY A 64 12.92 15.42 3.95
N SER A 65 13.01 15.30 2.62
CA SER A 65 12.70 16.42 1.73
C SER A 65 11.19 16.65 1.61
N LYS A 66 10.82 17.90 1.28
CA LYS A 66 9.43 18.27 0.97
C LYS A 66 9.09 17.87 -0.46
N ALA A 67 7.90 17.33 -0.64
CA ALA A 67 7.34 16.96 -1.93
C ALA A 67 5.99 17.65 -2.15
N SER A 68 5.71 18.01 -3.40
CA SER A 68 4.47 18.66 -3.81
C SER A 68 4.09 18.21 -5.22
N ILE A 69 2.86 17.71 -5.41
CA ILE A 69 2.32 17.28 -6.71
C ILE A 69 0.98 17.95 -6.97
N GLY A 70 0.72 18.41 -8.19
CA GLY A 70 -0.57 18.99 -8.54
C GLY A 70 -1.70 17.97 -8.57
N LEU A 71 -2.80 18.26 -7.86
CA LEU A 71 -4.03 17.45 -7.87
C LEU A 71 -5.21 18.13 -8.60
N SER A 72 -5.06 19.39 -9.02
CA SER A 72 -6.06 20.06 -9.84
C SER A 72 -5.41 21.18 -10.65
N ALA A 73 -5.63 21.17 -11.96
CA ALA A 73 -5.21 22.26 -12.83
C ALA A 73 -6.05 23.55 -12.63
N ALA A 74 -7.30 23.40 -12.18
CA ALA A 74 -8.24 24.52 -12.06
C ALA A 74 -8.20 25.21 -10.68
N ALA A 75 -7.94 24.44 -9.62
CA ALA A 75 -8.09 24.90 -8.24
C ALA A 75 -6.76 25.07 -7.48
N ASN A 76 -5.61 24.90 -8.15
CA ASN A 76 -4.27 24.92 -7.55
C ASN A 76 -4.13 24.01 -6.32
N ILE A 77 -4.94 22.95 -6.22
CA ILE A 77 -4.85 22.00 -5.12
C ILE A 77 -3.65 21.11 -5.37
N LYS A 78 -2.80 20.97 -4.36
CA LYS A 78 -1.59 20.15 -4.40
C LYS A 78 -1.66 19.06 -3.34
N PHE A 79 -0.96 17.96 -3.57
CA PHE A 79 -0.61 16.98 -2.57
C PHE A 79 0.74 17.38 -2.00
N ASP A 80 0.74 17.95 -0.79
CA ASP A 80 1.97 18.37 -0.11
C ASP A 80 2.33 17.34 0.95
N GLY A 81 3.63 17.16 1.19
CA GLY A 81 4.08 16.20 2.17
C GLY A 81 5.59 16.08 2.33
N ASP A 82 5.98 15.12 3.17
CA ASP A 82 7.37 14.78 3.45
C ASP A 82 7.70 13.41 2.87
N VAL A 83 8.85 13.29 2.21
CA VAL A 83 9.36 12.00 1.73
C VAL A 83 9.79 11.18 2.95
N VAL A 84 9.06 10.10 3.23
CA VAL A 84 9.33 9.23 4.39
C VAL A 84 10.08 7.96 4.00
N SER A 85 10.11 7.62 2.71
CA SER A 85 10.88 6.49 2.19
C SER A 85 11.31 6.78 0.76
N SER A 86 12.55 6.42 0.45
CA SER A 86 13.11 6.45 -0.90
C SER A 86 13.99 5.21 -1.05
N ALA A 87 13.79 4.44 -2.10
CA ALA A 87 14.48 3.18 -2.34
C ALA A 87 14.88 3.04 -3.81
N SER A 88 16.09 2.54 -4.04
CA SER A 88 16.58 2.15 -5.35
C SER A 88 17.17 0.74 -5.27
N LYS A 89 16.83 -0.11 -6.25
CA LYS A 89 17.28 -1.50 -6.34
C LYS A 89 17.75 -1.82 -7.77
N TYR A 90 18.55 -2.88 -7.88
CA TYR A 90 19.01 -3.44 -9.17
C TYR A 90 19.63 -2.39 -10.11
N GLY A 91 20.57 -1.58 -9.59
CA GLY A 91 21.26 -0.57 -10.40
C GLY A 91 20.35 0.56 -10.89
N ASN A 92 19.33 0.95 -10.10
CA ASN A 92 18.32 1.96 -10.41
C ASN A 92 17.25 1.55 -11.43
N SER A 93 17.17 0.26 -11.79
CA SER A 93 16.07 -0.23 -12.63
C SER A 93 14.74 -0.23 -11.87
N ILE A 94 14.75 -0.33 -10.54
CA ILE A 94 13.57 -0.11 -9.69
C ILE A 94 13.83 1.07 -8.76
N LYS A 95 12.97 2.07 -8.80
CA LYS A 95 12.95 3.19 -7.86
C LYS A 95 11.57 3.33 -7.24
N SER A 96 11.51 3.59 -5.94
CA SER A 96 10.25 3.80 -5.22
C SER A 96 10.40 4.93 -4.22
N VAL A 97 9.33 5.71 -4.07
CA VAL A 97 9.26 6.81 -3.10
C VAL A 97 7.90 6.79 -2.41
N VAL A 98 7.91 7.07 -1.12
CA VAL A 98 6.70 7.23 -0.30
C VAL A 98 6.70 8.62 0.31
N VAL A 99 5.63 9.36 0.05
CA VAL A 99 5.39 10.69 0.60
C VAL A 99 4.23 10.61 1.59
N ARG A 100 4.47 11.03 2.82
CA ARG A 100 3.40 11.21 3.81
C ARG A 100 2.80 12.60 3.64
N SER A 101 1.49 12.68 3.47
CA SER A 101 0.83 13.97 3.26
C SER A 101 0.89 14.85 4.51
N SER A 102 1.04 16.16 4.29
CA SER A 102 0.87 17.21 5.30
C SER A 102 -0.52 17.87 5.23
N ASN A 103 -1.24 17.74 4.10
CA ASN A 103 -2.51 18.42 3.86
C ASN A 103 -3.73 17.50 3.61
N PHE A 104 -3.51 16.20 3.39
CA PHE A 104 -4.53 15.16 3.37
C PHE A 104 -4.26 14.18 4.51
N ASN A 105 -4.89 14.41 5.66
CA ASN A 105 -4.57 13.66 6.89
C ASN A 105 -4.71 12.15 6.69
N GLY A 106 -3.68 11.41 7.10
CA GLY A 106 -3.62 9.96 6.98
C GLY A 106 -3.40 9.44 5.56
N ALA A 107 -3.18 10.30 4.55
CA ALA A 107 -2.86 9.88 3.19
C ALA A 107 -1.36 9.70 2.96
N GLN A 108 -1.03 8.74 2.12
CA GLN A 108 0.31 8.50 1.62
C GLN A 108 0.27 8.36 0.10
N LEU A 109 1.17 9.06 -0.57
CA LEU A 109 1.46 8.85 -1.98
C LEU A 109 2.63 7.87 -2.09
N THR A 110 2.44 6.79 -2.83
CA THR A 110 3.52 5.86 -3.20
C THR A 110 3.67 5.88 -4.70
N ILE A 111 4.87 6.11 -5.21
CA ILE A 111 5.21 6.01 -6.64
C ILE A 111 6.38 5.05 -6.79
N SER A 112 6.29 4.17 -7.78
CA SER A 112 7.38 3.29 -8.20
C SER A 112 7.58 3.36 -9.71
N ARG A 113 8.84 3.33 -10.12
CA ARG A 113 9.26 3.24 -11.52
C ARG A 113 10.07 1.97 -11.70
N THR A 114 9.73 1.21 -12.73
CA THR A 114 10.50 0.05 -13.17
C THR A 114 11.00 0.27 -14.59
N THR A 115 12.27 -0.02 -14.83
CA THR A 115 12.89 -0.05 -16.15
C THR A 115 13.25 -1.49 -16.47
N SER A 116 12.61 -2.03 -17.51
CA SER A 116 12.91 -3.38 -18.00
C SER A 116 14.32 -3.46 -18.62
N PRO A 117 14.87 -4.67 -18.82
CA PRO A 117 16.15 -4.84 -19.52
C PRO A 117 16.16 -4.27 -20.94
N GLU A 118 15.00 -4.21 -21.59
CA GLU A 118 14.82 -3.61 -22.93
C GLU A 118 14.71 -2.07 -22.89
N GLY A 119 14.78 -1.46 -21.69
CA GLY A 119 14.69 -0.02 -21.50
C GLY A 119 13.26 0.51 -21.39
N VAL A 120 12.23 -0.33 -21.51
CA VAL A 120 10.83 0.07 -21.32
C VAL A 120 10.61 0.52 -19.88
N VAL A 121 10.12 1.75 -19.70
CA VAL A 121 9.83 2.34 -18.40
C VAL A 121 8.34 2.24 -18.07
N SER A 122 8.02 1.69 -16.91
CA SER A 122 6.67 1.65 -16.35
C SER A 122 6.62 2.40 -15.02
N TYR A 123 5.47 2.99 -14.75
CA TYR A 123 5.18 3.70 -13.50
C TYR A 123 3.92 3.11 -12.89
N VAL A 124 3.97 2.91 -11.58
CA VAL A 124 2.82 2.54 -10.76
C VAL A 124 2.80 3.45 -9.55
N GLY A 125 1.61 3.73 -9.03
CA GLY A 125 1.52 4.56 -7.85
C GLY A 125 0.11 4.81 -7.40
N ARG A 126 -0.04 5.17 -6.13
CA ARG A 126 -1.35 5.36 -5.49
C ARG A 126 -1.28 6.41 -4.39
N ILE A 127 -2.36 7.15 -4.20
CA ILE A 127 -2.61 7.98 -3.02
C ILE A 127 -3.67 7.28 -2.19
N ILE A 128 -3.30 6.79 -1.01
CA ILE A 128 -4.17 5.96 -0.17
C ILE A 128 -4.22 6.53 1.24
N SER A 129 -5.40 6.50 1.85
CA SER A 129 -5.56 6.59 3.29
C SER A 129 -6.36 5.40 3.81
N PHE A 130 -5.81 4.66 4.78
CA PHE A 130 -6.50 3.52 5.40
C PHE A 130 -7.77 3.93 6.18
N GLN A 131 -7.88 5.21 6.52
CA GLN A 131 -9.01 5.79 7.26
C GLN A 131 -10.17 6.21 6.34
N HIS A 132 -9.98 6.20 5.02
CA HIS A 132 -10.94 6.73 4.06
C HIS A 132 -11.39 5.69 3.03
N GLY A 133 -12.53 5.96 2.40
CA GLY A 133 -13.21 5.06 1.47
C GLY A 133 -12.81 5.24 0.00
N ASP A 134 -11.93 6.18 -0.31
CA ASP A 134 -11.48 6.50 -1.66
C ASP A 134 -9.95 6.64 -1.76
N LEU A 135 -9.44 6.50 -2.98
CA LEU A 135 -8.03 6.58 -3.31
C LEU A 135 -7.84 7.12 -4.73
N TYR A 136 -6.60 7.49 -5.06
CA TYR A 136 -6.18 7.66 -6.44
C TYR A 136 -5.18 6.59 -6.85
N GLU A 137 -5.32 6.10 -8.07
CA GLU A 137 -4.35 5.19 -8.69
C GLU A 137 -3.78 5.78 -9.98
N LEU A 138 -2.47 5.70 -10.13
CA LEU A 138 -1.77 6.10 -11.33
C LEU A 138 -2.00 5.08 -12.44
N GLN A 139 -2.55 5.53 -13.56
CA GLN A 139 -2.80 4.73 -14.75
C GLN A 139 -2.19 5.41 -15.97
N ASN A 140 -1.77 4.61 -16.95
CA ASN A 140 -1.39 5.10 -18.27
C ASN A 140 -2.60 4.96 -19.19
N GLN A 141 -3.20 6.08 -19.58
CA GLN A 141 -4.31 6.15 -20.53
C GLN A 141 -3.80 6.78 -21.83
N ASN A 142 -3.65 5.96 -22.88
CA ASN A 142 -3.22 6.40 -24.21
C ASN A 142 -1.89 7.18 -24.23
N GLY A 143 -0.92 6.79 -23.39
CA GLY A 143 0.38 7.45 -23.29
C GLY A 143 0.42 8.62 -22.32
N GLN A 144 -0.72 8.98 -21.71
CA GLN A 144 -0.80 10.00 -20.66
C GLN A 144 -0.97 9.35 -19.29
N PHE A 145 -0.12 9.74 -18.34
CA PHE A 145 -0.29 9.32 -16.94
C PHE A 145 -1.38 10.15 -16.26
N VAL A 146 -2.32 9.46 -15.62
CA VAL A 146 -3.45 10.06 -14.91
C VAL A 146 -3.64 9.37 -13.57
N LEU A 147 -3.94 10.15 -12.53
CA LEU A 147 -4.46 9.63 -11.27
C LEU A 147 -5.97 9.48 -11.40
N VAL A 148 -6.46 8.25 -11.28
CA VAL A 148 -7.89 7.89 -11.38
C VAL A 148 -8.44 7.63 -9.99
N LYS A 149 -9.52 8.32 -9.63
CA LYS A 149 -10.22 8.13 -8.36
C LYS A 149 -10.91 6.77 -8.37
N LYS A 150 -10.64 5.95 -7.35
CA LYS A 150 -11.25 4.64 -7.12
C LYS A 150 -11.82 4.57 -5.70
N ASN A 151 -12.68 3.59 -5.45
CA ASN A 151 -13.09 3.27 -4.08
C ASN A 151 -12.04 2.36 -3.43
N TYR A 152 -11.81 2.53 -2.13
CA TYR A 152 -10.81 1.80 -1.38
C TYR A 152 -11.06 0.28 -1.37
N HIS A 153 -12.33 -0.15 -1.33
CA HIS A 153 -12.70 -1.57 -1.34
C HIS A 153 -12.34 -2.29 -2.65
N GLU A 154 -12.18 -1.56 -3.76
CA GLU A 154 -11.73 -2.14 -5.04
C GLU A 154 -10.29 -2.66 -4.94
N LEU A 155 -9.46 -2.10 -4.04
CA LEU A 155 -8.07 -2.52 -3.84
C LEU A 155 -7.95 -3.73 -2.90
N ILE A 156 -8.91 -3.95 -2.00
CA ILE A 156 -8.87 -5.08 -1.04
C ILE A 156 -9.23 -6.40 -1.75
N ASN A 157 -9.94 -6.32 -2.87
CA ASN A 157 -10.45 -7.47 -3.61
C ASN A 157 -9.59 -7.84 -4.86
N GLU A 158 -8.45 -7.19 -5.08
CA GLU A 158 -7.45 -7.55 -6.10
C GLU A 158 -6.56 -8.72 -5.66
#